data_AF-A0A8X7CP30-F1
#
_entry.id   AF-A0A8X7CP30-F1
#
_cell.length_a   1.000
_cell.length_b   1.000
_cell.length_c   1.000
_cell.angle_alpha   90.00
_cell.angle_beta   90.00
_cell.angle_gamma   90.00
#
_symmetry.space_group_name_H-M   'P 1'
#
loop_
_entity.id
_entity.type
_entity.pdbx_description
1 polymer ?
#
loop_
_entity_poly.entity_id
_entity_poly.type
_entity_poly.pdbx_seq_one_letter_code
_entity_poly.pdbx_strand_id
1 'polypeptide(L)'
;MKITREEKVDIARKLANKIPVEAILDERRNSMNEKLNRIHLITRQDIKNIKEEYNISSDGILDSNDVLSVNKWDDGLKNREDSPVVVFKDQNIFDENLYPGMKADFLLVIMNASQKDMLRFYGNETICLDFTHGMNAYWFDLAALLVLNDKREGFPASFILSNQQDFTALTLAFAAV
;
A
#
# COMPACT_ATOMS: atom_id res chain seq x y z
N MET A 1 -6.66 -23.50 -29.14
CA MET A 1 -7.03 -24.35 -27.99
C MET A 1 -7.30 -23.41 -26.80
N LYS A 2 -8.45 -23.55 -26.11
CA LYS A 2 -8.86 -22.64 -25.02
C LYS A 2 -8.70 -23.33 -23.67
N ILE A 3 -8.42 -22.55 -22.62
CA ILE A 3 -8.47 -23.00 -21.22
C ILE A 3 -9.93 -23.36 -20.90
N THR A 4 -10.16 -24.50 -20.25
CA THR A 4 -11.50 -24.95 -19.88
C THR A 4 -12.05 -24.14 -18.70
N ARG A 5 -13.37 -24.17 -18.50
CA ARG A 5 -13.99 -23.48 -17.36
C ARG A 5 -13.51 -24.05 -16.03
N GLU A 6 -13.37 -25.37 -15.92
CA GLU A 6 -12.90 -26.04 -14.70
C GLU A 6 -11.46 -25.63 -14.36
N GLU A 7 -10.58 -25.53 -15.36
CA GLU A 7 -9.21 -25.07 -15.19
C GLU A 7 -9.17 -23.61 -14.70
N LYS A 8 -10.03 -22.74 -15.23
CA LYS A 8 -10.17 -21.35 -14.76
C LYS A 8 -10.66 -21.28 -13.31
N VAL A 9 -11.65 -22.08 -12.94
CA VAL A 9 -12.18 -22.14 -11.57
C VAL A 9 -11.11 -22.59 -10.58
N ASP A 10 -10.30 -23.60 -10.93
CA ASP A 10 -9.22 -24.04 -10.04
C ASP A 10 -8.13 -22.97 -9.88
N ILE A 11 -7.74 -22.29 -10.96
CA ILE A 11 -6.81 -21.15 -10.90
C ILE A 11 -7.40 -20.03 -10.02
N ALA A 12 -8.67 -19.67 -10.25
CA ALA A 12 -9.38 -18.66 -9.48
C ALA A 12 -9.39 -18.99 -7.98
N ARG A 13 -9.67 -20.24 -7.61
CA ARG A 13 -9.62 -20.70 -6.22
C ARG A 13 -8.23 -20.54 -5.60
N LYS A 14 -7.16 -20.87 -6.34
CA LYS A 14 -5.78 -20.71 -5.88
C LYS A 14 -5.41 -19.24 -5.68
N LEU A 15 -5.83 -18.36 -6.60
CA LEU A 15 -5.65 -16.92 -6.49
C LEU A 15 -6.40 -16.34 -5.28
N ALA A 16 -7.64 -16.77 -5.04
CA ALA A 16 -8.42 -16.36 -3.87
C ALA A 16 -7.76 -16.79 -2.54
N ASN A 17 -7.05 -17.92 -2.55
CA ASN A 17 -6.26 -18.41 -1.42
C ASN A 17 -4.85 -17.78 -1.34
N LYS A 18 -4.58 -16.70 -2.08
CA LYS A 18 -3.32 -15.96 -2.07
C LYS A 18 -2.08 -16.79 -2.42
N ILE A 19 -2.26 -17.85 -3.22
CA ILE A 19 -1.12 -18.60 -3.75
C ILE A 19 -0.40 -17.70 -4.77
N PRO A 20 0.93 -17.51 -4.65
CA PRO A 20 1.68 -16.66 -5.57
C PRO A 20 1.48 -17.08 -7.03
N VAL A 21 1.32 -16.09 -7.91
CA VAL A 21 1.10 -16.32 -9.36
C VAL A 21 2.18 -17.24 -9.94
N GLU A 22 3.42 -17.07 -9.51
CA GLU A 22 4.56 -17.83 -10.01
C GLU A 22 4.46 -19.31 -9.63
N ALA A 23 4.02 -19.60 -8.40
CA ALA A 23 3.77 -20.95 -7.95
C ALA A 23 2.64 -21.63 -8.77
N ILE A 24 1.59 -20.88 -9.11
CA ILE A 24 0.50 -21.39 -9.96
C ILE A 24 1.02 -21.69 -11.38
N LEU A 25 1.80 -20.78 -11.97
CA LEU A 25 2.37 -20.98 -13.30
C LEU A 25 3.30 -22.19 -13.34
N ASP A 26 4.17 -22.34 -12.34
CA ASP A 26 5.13 -23.43 -12.28
C ASP A 26 4.44 -24.77 -12.03
N GLU A 27 3.44 -24.83 -11.15
CA GLU A 27 2.63 -26.04 -10.94
C GLU A 27 1.98 -26.51 -12.24
N ARG A 28 1.42 -25.58 -13.05
CA ARG A 28 0.79 -25.92 -14.33
C ARG A 28 1.78 -26.34 -15.41
N ARG A 29 2.99 -25.78 -15.41
CA ARG A 29 4.05 -26.21 -16.33
C ARG A 29 4.55 -27.60 -15.96
N ASN A 30 4.68 -27.87 -14.66
CA ASN A 30 5.19 -29.13 -14.12
C ASN A 30 4.15 -30.26 -14.13
N SER A 31 2.85 -29.96 -14.29
CA SER A 31 1.81 -30.98 -14.47
C SER A 31 1.77 -31.60 -15.88
N MET A 32 2.73 -31.24 -16.74
CA MET A 32 2.84 -31.76 -18.10
C MET A 32 3.39 -33.20 -18.07
N ASN A 33 2.55 -34.15 -18.48
CA ASN A 33 2.98 -35.53 -18.72
C ASN A 33 3.35 -35.70 -20.21
N GLU A 34 2.49 -36.36 -21.00
CA GLU A 34 2.82 -36.77 -22.38
C GLU A 34 2.27 -35.82 -23.47
N LYS A 35 1.27 -34.98 -23.15
CA LYS A 35 0.63 -34.07 -24.11
C LYS A 35 0.64 -32.63 -23.62
N LEU A 36 1.07 -31.74 -24.52
CA LEU A 36 1.02 -30.30 -24.30
C LEU A 36 -0.42 -29.79 -24.50
N ASN A 37 -1.01 -29.26 -23.44
CA ASN A 37 -2.33 -28.62 -23.45
C ASN A 37 -2.20 -27.12 -23.23
N ARG A 38 -3.25 -26.34 -23.58
CA ARG A 38 -3.27 -24.87 -23.39
C ARG A 38 -3.01 -24.44 -21.94
N ILE A 39 -3.42 -25.26 -20.96
CA ILE A 39 -3.23 -25.01 -19.53
C ILE A 39 -1.75 -25.01 -19.11
N HIS A 40 -0.88 -25.74 -19.82
CA HIS A 40 0.57 -25.75 -19.55
C HIS A 40 1.29 -24.51 -20.12
N LEU A 41 0.62 -23.77 -21.01
CA LEU A 41 1.14 -22.58 -21.69
C LEU A 41 0.50 -21.29 -21.15
N ILE A 42 -0.06 -21.32 -19.94
CA ILE A 42 -0.65 -20.12 -19.35
C ILE A 42 0.41 -19.08 -19.03
N THR A 43 0.03 -17.82 -19.21
CA THR A 43 0.87 -16.65 -19.00
C THR A 43 0.36 -15.82 -17.82
N ARG A 44 1.16 -14.86 -17.36
CA ARG A 44 0.70 -13.86 -16.38
C ARG A 44 -0.53 -13.10 -16.87
N GLN A 45 -0.63 -12.85 -18.18
CA GLN A 45 -1.81 -12.18 -18.75
C GLN A 45 -3.06 -13.07 -18.65
N ASP A 46 -2.93 -14.39 -18.85
CA ASP A 46 -4.05 -15.32 -18.65
C ASP A 46 -4.52 -15.31 -17.19
N ILE A 47 -3.57 -15.31 -16.24
CA ILE A 47 -3.87 -15.21 -14.81
C ILE A 47 -4.57 -13.88 -14.48
N LYS A 48 -4.10 -12.76 -15.04
CA LYS A 48 -4.73 -11.45 -14.87
C LYS A 48 -6.17 -11.44 -15.39
N ASN A 49 -6.40 -11.99 -16.59
CA ASN A 49 -7.72 -12.09 -17.17
C ASN A 49 -8.66 -12.97 -16.32
N ILE A 50 -8.16 -14.09 -15.76
CA ILE A 50 -8.94 -14.95 -14.85
C ILE A 50 -9.23 -14.20 -13.54
N LYS A 51 -8.28 -13.45 -13.01
CA LYS A 51 -8.45 -12.63 -11.81
C LYS A 51 -9.57 -11.61 -11.99
N GLU A 52 -9.58 -10.91 -13.12
CA GLU A 52 -10.64 -9.98 -13.52
C GLU A 52 -11.99 -10.69 -13.75
N GLU A 53 -12.01 -11.80 -14.50
CA GLU A 53 -13.22 -12.58 -14.80
C GLU A 53 -13.93 -13.10 -13.54
N TYR A 54 -13.18 -13.39 -12.47
CA TYR A 54 -13.70 -13.91 -11.21
C TYR A 54 -13.75 -12.85 -10.09
N ASN A 55 -13.53 -11.57 -10.40
CA ASN A 55 -13.50 -10.47 -9.42
C ASN A 55 -12.62 -10.75 -8.19
N ILE A 56 -11.49 -11.42 -8.41
CA ILE A 56 -10.55 -11.72 -7.33
C ILE A 56 -9.71 -10.47 -7.13
N SER A 57 -9.99 -9.74 -6.05
CA SER A 57 -9.27 -8.54 -5.67
C SER A 57 -7.76 -8.78 -5.74
N SER A 58 -7.02 -7.86 -6.38
CA SER A 58 -5.57 -7.81 -6.16
C SER A 58 -5.28 -7.48 -4.71
N ASP A 59 -4.28 -8.16 -4.15
CA ASP A 59 -3.75 -7.79 -2.85
C ASP A 59 -3.50 -6.28 -2.86
N GLY A 60 -4.19 -5.55 -1.97
CA GLY A 60 -4.11 -4.10 -1.84
C GLY A 60 -5.23 -3.28 -2.50
N ILE A 61 -6.15 -3.86 -3.29
CA ILE A 61 -7.30 -3.14 -3.87
C ILE A 61 -8.60 -3.58 -3.18
N LEU A 62 -9.18 -2.68 -2.38
CA LEU A 62 -10.43 -2.89 -1.63
C LEU A 62 -11.67 -2.34 -2.34
N ASP A 63 -11.47 -1.49 -3.34
CA ASP A 63 -12.52 -0.94 -4.20
C ASP A 63 -11.96 -0.61 -5.59
N SER A 64 -12.84 -0.59 -6.61
CA SER A 64 -12.50 -0.11 -7.95
C SER A 64 -12.14 1.38 -8.01
N ASN A 65 -12.61 2.17 -7.03
CA ASN A 65 -12.22 3.55 -6.83
C ASN A 65 -11.10 3.61 -5.78
N ASP A 66 -9.92 4.08 -6.18
CA ASP A 66 -8.74 4.10 -5.32
C ASP A 66 -8.95 4.93 -4.04
N VAL A 67 -9.69 6.05 -4.10
CA VAL A 67 -10.03 6.87 -2.93
C VAL A 67 -10.86 6.05 -1.94
N LEU A 68 -11.90 5.38 -2.42
CA LEU A 68 -12.73 4.50 -1.59
C LEU A 68 -11.95 3.30 -1.06
N SER A 69 -10.97 2.79 -1.82
CA SER A 69 -10.10 1.70 -1.40
C SER A 69 -9.22 2.13 -0.21
N VAL A 70 -8.64 3.33 -0.26
CA VAL A 70 -7.84 3.89 0.86
C VAL A 70 -8.73 4.15 2.07
N ASN A 71 -9.93 4.71 1.90
CA ASN A 71 -10.88 4.93 2.98
C ASN A 71 -11.28 3.62 3.69
N LYS A 72 -11.60 2.57 2.91
CA LYS A 72 -11.90 1.24 3.46
C LYS A 72 -10.72 0.64 4.22
N TRP A 73 -9.49 0.90 3.76
CA TRP A 73 -8.29 0.44 4.43
C TRP A 73 -8.12 1.16 5.78
N ASP A 74 -8.26 2.48 5.80
CA ASP A 74 -8.20 3.29 7.01
C ASP A 74 -9.31 2.92 8.01
N ASP A 75 -10.56 2.79 7.55
CA ASP A 75 -11.69 2.35 8.39
C ASP A 75 -11.44 0.98 9.05
N GLY A 76 -10.77 0.06 8.35
CA GLY A 76 -10.36 -1.23 8.88
C GLY A 76 -9.25 -1.16 9.94
N LEU A 77 -8.58 -0.01 10.06
CA LEU A 77 -7.48 0.23 10.98
C LEU A 77 -7.83 1.18 12.14
N LYS A 78 -8.81 2.08 12.00
CA LYS A 78 -9.17 3.13 12.98
C LYS A 78 -9.28 2.67 14.44
N ASN A 79 -9.76 1.45 14.67
CA ASN A 79 -10.00 0.93 16.03
C ASN A 79 -8.94 -0.07 16.50
N ARG A 80 -7.85 -0.23 15.75
CA ARG A 80 -6.77 -1.15 16.09
C ARG A 80 -5.72 -0.43 16.91
N GLU A 81 -5.31 -1.05 18.02
CA GLU A 81 -4.22 -0.55 18.86
C GLU A 81 -2.89 -0.52 18.10
N ASP A 82 -2.71 -1.45 17.15
CA ASP A 82 -1.53 -1.55 16.29
C ASP A 82 -1.69 -0.81 14.95
N SER A 83 -2.67 0.09 14.83
CA SER A 83 -2.86 0.88 13.62
C SER A 83 -1.59 1.69 13.32
N PRO A 84 -1.00 1.55 12.11
CA PRO A 84 0.11 2.40 11.71
C PRO A 84 -0.37 3.80 11.28
N VAL A 85 -1.67 4.04 11.14
CA VAL A 85 -2.20 5.33 10.68
C VAL A 85 -2.23 6.30 11.86
N VAL A 86 -1.42 7.36 11.76
CA VAL A 86 -1.33 8.42 12.77
C VAL A 86 -2.28 9.57 12.44
N VAL A 87 -2.29 9.98 11.18
CA VAL A 87 -3.18 11.02 10.66
C VAL A 87 -3.71 10.57 9.31
N PHE A 88 -5.01 10.73 9.11
CA PHE A 88 -5.64 10.52 7.81
C PHE A 88 -6.65 11.62 7.50
N LYS A 89 -6.33 12.45 6.50
CA LYS A 89 -7.22 13.38 5.85
C LYS A 89 -7.55 12.85 4.45
N ASP A 90 -8.82 12.50 4.26
CA ASP A 90 -9.35 12.08 2.97
C ASP A 90 -9.47 13.26 1.98
N GLN A 91 -9.44 12.93 0.70
CA GLN A 91 -9.59 13.89 -0.41
C GLN A 91 -10.93 14.60 -0.36
N ASN A 92 -10.94 15.88 -0.68
CA ASN A 92 -12.09 16.78 -0.71
C ASN A 92 -12.80 16.98 0.64
N ILE A 93 -12.17 16.57 1.75
CA ILE A 93 -12.67 16.86 3.10
C ILE A 93 -12.06 18.17 3.60
N PHE A 94 -12.93 19.15 3.85
CA PHE A 94 -12.58 20.43 4.47
C PHE A 94 -13.06 20.43 5.92
N ASP A 95 -12.14 20.34 6.85
CA ASP A 95 -12.40 20.43 8.29
C ASP A 95 -11.34 21.30 8.95
N GLU A 96 -11.67 22.56 9.23
CA GLU A 96 -10.77 23.52 9.90
C GLU A 96 -10.55 23.21 11.38
N ASN A 97 -11.41 22.41 12.02
CA ASN A 97 -11.21 22.01 13.41
C ASN A 97 -10.16 20.90 13.51
N LEU A 98 -10.18 19.95 12.56
CA LEU A 98 -9.22 18.84 12.51
C LEU A 98 -7.93 19.19 11.76
N TYR A 99 -8.00 20.02 10.72
CA TYR A 99 -6.90 20.35 9.82
C TYR A 99 -6.77 21.87 9.61
N PRO A 100 -6.50 22.64 10.68
CA PRO A 100 -6.51 24.10 10.63
C PRO A 100 -5.50 24.65 9.62
N GLY A 101 -5.99 25.47 8.68
CA GLY A 101 -5.18 26.13 7.66
C GLY A 101 -4.57 25.20 6.60
N MET A 102 -5.02 23.94 6.53
CA MET A 102 -4.45 22.93 5.65
C MET A 102 -5.02 23.06 4.23
N LYS A 103 -4.14 23.39 3.28
CA LYS A 103 -4.49 23.52 1.85
C LYS A 103 -4.39 22.22 1.06
N ALA A 104 -3.54 21.30 1.51
CA ALA A 104 -3.43 19.98 0.92
C ALA A 104 -4.78 19.27 0.99
N ASP A 105 -5.16 18.62 -0.10
CA ASP A 105 -6.44 17.90 -0.23
C ASP A 105 -6.34 16.52 0.42
N PHE A 106 -5.14 15.96 0.49
CA PHE A 106 -4.87 14.63 1.02
C PHE A 106 -3.69 14.68 1.99
N LEU A 107 -3.80 13.98 3.12
CA LEU A 107 -2.68 13.71 4.02
C LEU A 107 -2.83 12.34 4.65
N LEU A 108 -1.77 11.56 4.55
CA LEU A 108 -1.64 10.29 5.26
C LEU A 108 -0.28 10.27 5.94
N VAL A 109 -0.29 10.12 7.26
CA VAL A 109 0.91 9.93 8.08
C VAL A 109 0.86 8.53 8.65
N ILE A 110 1.88 7.72 8.32
CA ILE A 110 2.01 6.35 8.81
C ILE A 110 3.28 6.16 9.62
N MET A 111 3.12 5.54 10.79
CA MET A 111 4.17 5.19 11.72
C MET A 111 3.69 4.05 12.62
N ASN A 112 4.31 2.89 12.50
CA ASN A 112 4.02 1.75 13.38
C ASN A 112 4.71 1.90 14.76
N ALA A 113 4.41 0.98 15.67
CA ALA A 113 4.96 1.00 17.03
C ALA A 113 6.50 1.01 17.06
N SER A 114 7.15 0.14 16.28
CA SER A 114 8.61 0.09 16.22
C SER A 114 9.21 1.40 15.71
N GLN A 115 8.59 2.01 14.69
CA GLN A 115 9.02 3.28 14.14
C GLN A 115 8.85 4.44 15.14
N LYS A 116 7.75 4.43 15.90
CA LYS A 116 7.50 5.37 16.99
C LYS A 116 8.56 5.26 18.09
N ASP A 117 8.91 4.03 18.47
CA ASP A 117 9.97 3.81 19.46
C ASP A 117 11.32 4.30 18.94
N MET A 118 11.66 4.01 17.68
CA MET A 118 12.88 4.54 17.05
C MET A 118 12.90 6.07 17.04
N LEU A 119 11.77 6.73 16.73
CA LEU A 119 11.65 8.19 16.79
C LEU A 119 11.87 8.72 18.20
N ARG A 120 11.29 8.07 19.21
CA ARG A 120 11.45 8.47 20.62
C ARG A 120 12.88 8.31 21.12
N PHE A 121 13.55 7.22 20.75
CA PHE A 121 14.92 6.95 21.19
C PHE A 121 15.95 7.84 20.50
N TYR A 122 15.80 8.07 19.19
CA TYR A 122 16.85 8.71 18.38
C TYR A 122 16.49 10.09 17.82
N GLY A 123 15.23 10.53 17.93
CA GLY A 123 14.74 11.78 17.32
C GLY A 123 15.19 13.07 18.00
N ASN A 124 15.82 12.99 19.18
CA ASN A 124 16.24 14.17 19.95
C ASN A 124 17.54 14.81 19.44
N GLU A 125 18.37 14.08 18.69
CA GLU A 125 19.65 14.61 18.20
C GLU A 125 19.56 15.14 16.77
N THR A 126 19.11 14.30 15.84
CA THR A 126 19.06 14.64 14.42
C THR A 126 17.92 13.91 13.76
N ILE A 127 17.07 14.70 13.09
CA ILE A 127 16.06 14.22 12.17
C ILE A 127 16.45 14.64 10.76
N CYS A 128 16.28 13.74 9.81
CA CYS A 128 16.42 14.02 8.39
C CYS A 128 15.06 13.88 7.72
N LEU A 129 14.74 14.78 6.81
CA LEU A 129 13.58 14.67 5.94
C LEU A 129 14.07 14.42 4.52
N ASP A 130 13.63 13.31 3.94
CA ASP A 130 13.89 12.99 2.54
C ASP A 130 12.60 13.12 1.74
N PHE A 131 12.61 13.96 0.71
CA PHE A 131 11.45 14.28 -0.10
C PHE A 131 11.56 13.60 -1.46
N THR A 132 10.61 12.71 -1.75
CA THR A 132 10.48 12.04 -3.04
C THR A 132 9.24 12.57 -3.75
N HIS A 133 9.46 13.41 -4.77
CA HIS A 133 8.37 14.06 -5.51
C HIS A 133 7.80 13.16 -6.61
N GLY A 134 6.48 13.25 -6.83
CA GLY A 134 5.82 12.78 -8.06
C GLY A 134 5.89 11.27 -8.31
N MET A 135 5.73 10.45 -7.25
CA MET A 135 5.93 9.00 -7.35
C MET A 135 4.69 8.21 -7.80
N ASN A 136 3.55 8.85 -8.11
CA ASN A 136 2.34 8.12 -8.51
C ASN A 136 1.43 8.91 -9.48
N ALA A 137 0.38 8.22 -9.98
CA ALA A 137 -0.62 8.77 -10.90
C ALA A 137 -1.48 9.91 -10.29
N TYR A 138 -1.41 10.10 -8.97
CA TYR A 138 -2.15 11.11 -8.21
C TYR A 138 -1.31 12.33 -7.85
N TRP A 139 -0.03 12.36 -8.27
CA TRP A 139 0.91 13.44 -7.95
C TRP A 139 1.07 13.67 -6.44
N PHE A 140 1.04 12.58 -5.65
CA PHE A 140 1.38 12.68 -4.24
C PHE A 140 2.89 12.63 -4.05
N ASP A 141 3.34 13.50 -3.17
CA ASP A 141 4.71 13.51 -2.69
C ASP A 141 4.80 12.69 -1.41
N LEU A 142 5.91 11.99 -1.27
CA LEU A 142 6.26 11.24 -0.08
C LEU A 142 7.43 11.93 0.62
N ALA A 143 7.29 12.18 1.91
CA ALA A 143 8.37 12.59 2.79
C ALA A 143 8.66 11.45 3.77
N ALA A 144 9.91 11.02 3.82
CA ALA A 144 10.39 10.07 4.82
C ALA A 144 11.08 10.83 5.95
N LEU A 145 10.55 10.69 7.17
CA LEU A 145 11.21 11.12 8.39
C LEU A 145 12.21 10.06 8.82
N LEU A 146 13.48 10.42 8.88
CA LEU A 146 14.58 9.54 9.21
C LEU A 146 15.22 9.98 10.53
N VAL A 147 15.53 9.02 11.39
CA VAL A 147 16.38 9.22 12.58
C VAL A 147 17.71 8.50 12.41
N LEU A 148 18.76 9.00 13.04
CA LEU A 148 20.06 8.34 13.04
C LEU A 148 20.20 7.45 14.28
N ASN A 149 20.49 6.17 14.07
CA ASN A 149 20.81 5.26 15.19
C ASN A 149 22.23 5.50 15.74
N ASP A 150 22.63 4.74 16.76
CA ASP A 150 23.97 4.83 17.38
C ASP A 150 25.13 4.61 16.39
N LYS A 151 24.89 3.93 15.27
CA LYS A 151 25.87 3.69 14.20
C LYS A 151 25.83 4.75 13.10
N ARG A 152 25.02 5.80 13.27
CA ARG A 152 24.71 6.84 12.28
C ARG A 152 24.07 6.30 10.99
N GLU A 153 23.36 5.18 11.09
CA GLU A 153 22.54 4.65 10.00
C GLU A 153 21.15 5.28 10.07
N GLY A 154 20.62 5.70 8.92
CA GLY A 154 19.29 6.26 8.83
C GLY A 154 18.21 5.19 8.95
N PHE A 155 17.27 5.39 9.87
CA PHE A 155 16.09 4.56 10.03
C PHE A 155 14.82 5.35 9.70
N PRO A 156 13.92 4.86 8.83
CA PRO A 156 12.68 5.54 8.48
C PRO A 156 11.65 5.43 9.61
N ALA A 157 11.55 6.50 10.39
CA ALA A 157 10.70 6.63 11.56
C ALA A 157 9.26 7.05 11.23
N SER A 158 8.99 7.67 10.10
CA SER A 158 7.61 7.97 9.67
C SER A 158 7.57 8.26 8.17
N PHE A 159 6.42 8.03 7.56
CA PHE A 159 6.16 8.38 6.17
C PHE A 159 4.95 9.30 6.07
N ILE A 160 5.10 10.38 5.31
CA ILE A 160 4.08 11.41 5.12
C ILE A 160 3.78 11.49 3.63
N LEU A 161 2.56 11.11 3.25
CA LEU A 161 2.06 11.22 1.89
C LEU A 161 1.08 12.39 1.82
N SER A 162 1.28 13.29 0.88
CA SER A 162 0.37 14.41 0.66
C SER A 162 0.44 14.90 -0.79
N ASN A 163 -0.63 15.51 -1.28
CA ASN A 163 -0.61 16.22 -2.56
C ASN A 163 0.08 17.59 -2.47
N GLN A 164 0.31 18.13 -1.27
CA GLN A 164 1.13 19.32 -1.05
C GLN A 164 1.91 19.19 0.26
N GLN A 165 3.24 19.23 0.17
CA GLN A 165 4.13 19.22 1.33
C GLN A 165 4.53 20.64 1.73
N ASP A 166 3.53 21.42 2.12
CA ASP A 166 3.75 22.77 2.64
C ASP A 166 4.04 22.76 4.14
N PHE A 167 4.35 23.95 4.66
CA PHE A 167 4.63 24.13 6.08
C PHE A 167 3.49 23.63 6.98
N THR A 168 2.23 23.80 6.57
CA THR A 168 1.07 23.38 7.37
C THR A 168 0.94 21.86 7.41
N ALA A 169 1.06 21.19 6.25
CA ALA A 169 0.99 19.73 6.17
C ALA A 169 2.10 19.07 7.02
N LEU A 170 3.32 19.59 6.94
CA LEU A 170 4.43 19.12 7.77
C LEU A 170 4.17 19.41 9.25
N THR A 171 3.72 20.62 9.63
CA THR A 171 3.42 20.97 11.03
C THR A 171 2.40 20.02 11.64
N LEU A 172 1.33 19.70 10.92
CA LEU A 172 0.31 18.73 11.36
C LEU A 172 0.91 17.33 11.52
N ALA A 173 1.72 16.89 10.55
CA ALA A 173 2.37 15.59 10.63
C ALA A 173 3.32 15.49 11.83
N PHE A 174 4.14 16.51 12.05
CA PHE A 174 5.09 16.57 13.17
C PHE A 174 4.40 16.68 14.53
N ALA A 175 3.25 17.33 14.62
CA ALA A 175 2.48 17.40 15.86
C ALA A 175 1.84 16.05 16.24
N ALA A 176 1.70 15.15 15.27
CA ALA A 176 1.01 13.87 15.46
C ALA A 176 1.95 12.67 15.73
N VAL A 177 3.24 12.80 15.41
CA VAL A 177 4.26 11.74 15.61
C VAL A 177 4.97 11.83 16.97
#